data_AF-A0A7H8LRW4-F1
#
_entry.id   AF-A0A7H8LRW4-F1
#
_cell.length_a   1.000
_cell.length_b   1.000
_cell.length_c   1.000
_cell.angle_alpha   90.00
_cell.angle_beta   90.00
_cell.angle_gamma   90.00
#
_symmetry.space_group_name_H-M   'P 1'
#
loop_
_entity.id
_entity.type
_entity.pdbx_description
1 polymer ?
#
loop_
_entity_poly.entity_id
_entity_poly.type
_entity_poly.pdbx_seq_one_letter_code
_entity_poly.pdbx_strand_id
1 'polypeptide(L)' 'MSEGKPASDWRYQELQRLGEQERLMARELHDVREAIARIVKELLPHHAPKDRINDVVEASGYSRTLIEALRGGKDIWTYS' A
#
# COMPACT_ATOMS: atom_id res chain seq x y z
N MET A 1 -32.26 16.46 37.84
CA MET A 1 -31.09 16.52 36.96
C MET A 1 -30.79 15.08 36.56
N SER A 2 -31.52 14.55 35.58
CA SER A 2 -31.30 13.17 35.13
C SER A 2 -30.11 13.18 34.18
N GLU A 3 -29.03 12.53 34.62
CA GLU A 3 -27.89 12.15 33.79
C GLU A 3 -28.42 11.39 32.57
N GLY A 4 -28.48 12.09 31.44
CA GLY A 4 -28.80 11.49 30.16
C GLY A 4 -27.71 10.47 29.86
N LYS A 5 -28.00 9.18 30.06
CA LYS A 5 -27.24 8.11 29.42
C LYS A 5 -27.10 8.51 27.95
N PRO A 6 -25.88 8.59 27.38
CA PRO A 6 -25.78 8.80 25.95
C PRO A 6 -26.58 7.67 25.32
N ALA A 7 -27.63 8.03 24.57
CA ALA A 7 -28.30 7.06 23.72
C ALA A 7 -27.19 6.33 22.97
N SER A 8 -27.26 4.99 22.86
CA SER A 8 -26.30 4.24 22.04
C SER A 8 -26.42 4.76 20.62
N ASP A 9 -25.63 5.79 20.33
CA ASP A 9 -25.78 6.61 19.14
C ASP A 9 -25.24 5.71 18.04
N TRP A 10 -26.14 5.15 17.25
CA TRP A 10 -25.82 4.36 16.06
C TRP A 10 -24.74 5.03 15.21
N ARG A 11 -24.66 6.38 15.26
CA ARG A 11 -23.59 7.21 14.69
C ARG A 11 -22.20 6.86 15.21
N TYR A 12 -22.01 6.69 16.52
CA TYR A 12 -20.70 6.30 17.08
C TYR A 12 -20.31 4.88 16.68
N GLN A 13 -21.27 3.96 16.65
CA GLN A 13 -21.03 2.58 16.20
C GLN A 13 -20.64 2.55 14.72
N GLU A 14 -21.32 3.35 13.89
CA GLU A 14 -21.01 3.45 12.46
C GLU A 14 -19.63 4.10 12.21
N LEU A 15 -19.28 5.15 12.97
CA LEU A 15 -17.93 5.74 12.89
C LEU A 15 -16.85 4.74 13.29
N GLN A 16 -17.08 3.93 14.33
CA GLN A 16 -16.15 2.86 14.70
C GLN A 16 -16.02 1.81 13.59
N ARG A 17 -17.13 1.40 12.97
CA ARG A 17 -17.14 0.46 11.85
C ARG A 17 -16.36 0.98 10.65
N LEU A 18 -16.59 2.24 10.27
CA LEU A 18 -15.87 2.89 9.17
C LEU A 18 -14.38 3.02 9.47
N GLY A 19 -14.01 3.44 10.68
CA GLY A 19 -12.61 3.54 11.09
C GLY A 19 -11.89 2.19 11.11
N GLU A 20 -12.58 1.10 11.47
CA GLU A 20 -12.00 -0.24 11.37
C GLU A 20 -11.85 -0.71 9.92
N GLN A 21 -12.84 -0.43 9.07
CA GLN A 21 -12.77 -0.72 7.64
C GLN A 21 -11.60 0.03 6.97
N GLU A 22 -11.38 1.29 7.32
CA GLU A 22 -10.26 2.08 6.83
C GLU A 22 -8.92 1.49 7.27
N ARG A 23 -8.78 1.11 8.56
CA ARG A 23 -7.58 0.44 9.06
C ARG A 23 -7.29 -0.89 8.35
N LEU A 24 -8.33 -1.66 8.06
CA LEU A 24 -8.20 -2.93 7.36
C LEU A 24 -7.74 -2.71 5.91
N MET A 25 -8.38 -1.79 5.19
CA MET A 25 -7.96 -1.43 3.82
C MET A 25 -6.53 -0.87 3.77
N ALA A 26 -6.13 -0.08 4.76
CA ALA A 26 -4.77 0.45 4.84
C ALA A 26 -3.73 -0.67 5.03
N ARG A 27 -4.05 -1.71 5.83
CA ARG A 27 -3.19 -2.90 5.99
C ARG A 27 -3.11 -3.71 4.71
N GLU A 28 -4.24 -4.00 4.07
CA GLU A 28 -4.28 -4.72 2.80
C GLU A 28 -3.46 -4.00 1.72
N LEU A 29 -3.60 -2.68 1.64
CA LEU A 29 -2.82 -1.87 0.71
C LEU A 29 -1.31 -1.93 1.01
N HIS A 30 -0.93 -1.88 2.29
CA HIS A 30 0.45 -2.04 2.71
C HIS A 30 1.02 -3.41 2.31
N ASP A 31 0.29 -4.48 2.57
CA ASP A 31 0.71 -5.85 2.25
C ASP A 31 0.87 -6.05 0.74
N VAL A 32 -0.03 -5.49 -0.07
CA VAL A 32 0.07 -5.52 -1.53
C VAL A 32 1.31 -4.76 -2.00
N ARG A 33 1.59 -3.57 -1.44
CA ARG A 33 2.78 -2.77 -1.79
C ARG A 33 4.07 -3.51 -1.47
N GLU A 34 4.15 -4.16 -0.31
CA GLU A 34 5.29 -5.00 0.08
C GLU A 34 5.45 -6.21 -0.85
N ALA A 35 4.34 -6.87 -1.22
CA ALA A 35 4.37 -7.99 -2.17
C ALA A 35 4.91 -7.55 -3.54
N ILE A 36 4.47 -6.41 -4.07
CA ILE A 36 4.96 -5.84 -5.32
C ILE A 36 6.46 -5.51 -5.20
N ALA A 37 6.88 -4.85 -4.12
CA ALA A 37 8.28 -4.49 -3.91
C ALA A 37 9.20 -5.71 -3.86
N ARG A 38 8.77 -6.78 -3.19
CA ARG A 38 9.48 -8.06 -3.15
C ARG A 38 9.61 -8.68 -4.54
N ILE A 39 8.52 -8.77 -5.30
CA ILE A 39 8.54 -9.33 -6.67
C ILE A 39 9.49 -8.54 -7.56
N VAL A 40 9.46 -7.21 -7.50
CA VAL A 40 10.38 -6.37 -8.29
C VAL A 40 11.83 -6.61 -7.92
N LYS A 41 12.17 -6.76 -6.63
CA LYS A 41 13.53 -7.07 -6.18
C LYS A 41 13.99 -8.45 -6.63
N GLU A 42 13.10 -9.45 -6.63
CA GLU A 42 13.39 -10.80 -7.12
C GLU A 42 13.61 -10.82 -8.65
N LEU A 43 12.82 -10.05 -9.41
CA LEU A 43 12.96 -9.94 -10.86
C LEU A 43 14.16 -9.09 -11.29
N LEU A 44 14.50 -8.06 -10.51
CA LEU A 44 15.56 -7.10 -10.78
C LEU A 44 16.55 -7.03 -9.62
N PRO A 45 17.38 -8.07 -9.41
CA PRO A 45 18.46 -8.00 -8.44
C PRO A 45 19.45 -6.87 -8.82
N HIS A 46 20.28 -6.42 -7.87
CA HIS A 46 21.19 -5.29 -8.06
C HIS A 46 22.14 -5.40 -9.26
N HIS A 47 22.46 -6.62 -9.70
CA HIS A 47 23.32 -6.91 -10.85
C HIS A 47 22.53 -7.14 -12.15
N ALA A 48 21.21 -6.95 -12.16
CA ALA A 48 20.40 -7.14 -13.34
C ALA A 48 20.80 -6.17 -14.46
N PRO A 49 20.89 -6.65 -15.72
CA PRO A 49 21.17 -5.80 -16.87
C PRO A 49 20.04 -4.79 -17.08
N LYS A 50 20.38 -3.62 -17.66
CA LYS A 50 19.42 -2.52 -17.87
C LYS A 50 18.23 -2.95 -18.73
N ASP A 51 18.44 -3.83 -19.71
CA ASP A 51 17.38 -4.28 -20.61
C ASP A 51 16.27 -5.04 -19.87
N ARG A 52 16.62 -5.79 -18.81
CA ARG A 52 15.66 -6.50 -17.96
C ARG A 52 14.70 -5.56 -17.23
N ILE A 53 15.12 -4.31 -16.97
CA ILE A 53 14.24 -3.29 -16.39
C ILE A 53 13.12 -2.96 -17.38
N ASN A 54 13.41 -2.91 -18.68
CA ASN A 54 12.42 -2.65 -19.71
C ASN A 54 11.40 -3.77 -19.79
N ASP A 55 11.86 -5.03 -19.73
CA ASP A 55 10.98 -6.20 -19.72
C ASP A 55 10.00 -6.16 -18.53
N VAL A 56 10.49 -5.79 -17.34
CA VAL A 56 9.65 -5.68 -16.14
C VAL A 56 8.68 -4.50 -16.23
N VAL A 57 9.11 -3.36 -16.80
CA VAL A 57 8.24 -2.20 -17.06
C VAL A 57 7.11 -2.58 -18.03
N GLU A 58 7.43 -3.26 -19.13
CA GLU A 58 6.46 -3.70 -20.13
C GLU A 58 5.49 -4.74 -19.55
N ALA A 59 6.00 -5.74 -18.85
CA ALA A 59 5.17 -6.81 -18.28
C ALA A 59 4.27 -6.34 -17.13
N SER A 60 4.71 -5.37 -16.33
CA SER A 60 3.95 -4.88 -15.18
C SER A 60 3.02 -3.70 -15.50
N GLY A 61 3.27 -2.98 -16.59
CA GLY A 61 2.58 -1.74 -16.92
C GLY A 61 2.92 -0.57 -15.98
N TYR A 62 3.84 -0.76 -15.04
CA TYR A 62 4.29 0.30 -14.12
C TYR A 62 5.32 1.21 -14.77
N SER A 63 5.38 2.45 -14.31
CA SER A 63 6.38 3.41 -14.79
C SER A 63 7.80 2.95 -14.44
N ARG A 64 8.76 3.28 -15.30
CA ARG A 64 10.19 3.01 -15.02
C ARG A 64 10.62 3.60 -13.69
N THR A 65 10.16 4.80 -13.35
CA THR A 65 10.46 5.47 -12.07
C THR A 65 10.01 4.64 -10.86
N LEU A 66 8.81 4.05 -10.92
CA LEU A 66 8.28 3.18 -9.88
C LEU A 66 9.14 1.92 -9.74
N ILE A 67 9.41 1.22 -10.85
CA ILE A 67 10.23 0.01 -10.85
C ILE A 67 11.65 0.26 -10.32
N GLU A 68 12.28 1.36 -10.74
CA GLU A 68 13.63 1.73 -10.28
C GLU A 68 13.65 2.08 -8.79
N ALA A 69 12.63 2.77 -8.29
CA ALA A 69 12.52 3.11 -6.87
C ALA A 69 12.32 1.86 -6.00
N LEU A 70 11.43 0.95 -6.41
CA LEU A 70 11.20 -0.34 -5.73
C LEU A 70 12.46 -1.20 -5.71
N ARG A 71 13.18 -1.26 -6.84
CA ARG A 71 14.49 -1.92 -6.93
C ARG A 71 15.51 -1.31 -5.97
N GLY A 72 15.54 0.01 -5.88
CA GLY A 72 16.41 0.75 -4.97
C GLY A 72 16.04 0.65 -3.49
N GLY A 73 14.92 0.00 -3.16
CA GLY A 73 14.41 -0.09 -1.79
C GLY A 73 13.91 1.25 -1.24
N LYS A 74 13.61 2.22 -2.11
CA LYS A 74 13.04 3.50 -1.70
C LYS A 74 11.55 3.31 -1.43
N ASP A 75 11.10 3.70 -0.24
CA ASP A 75 9.69 3.83 0.02
C ASP A 75 9.15 5.08 -0.70
N ILE A 76 8.35 4.84 -1.71
CA ILE A 76 7.71 5.84 -2.56
C ILE A 76 6.21 5.95 -2.28
N TRP A 77 5.69 5.13 -1.38
CA TRP A 77 4.28 5.04 -1.05
C TRP A 77 3.89 5.93 0.13
N THR A 78 4.89 6.45 0.86
CA THR A 78 4.75 7.31 2.05
C THR A 78 4.61 8.80 1.77
N TYR A 79 4.56 9.21 0.51
CA TYR A 79 4.26 10.60 0.12
C TYR A 79 2.89 10.68 -0.57
N SER A 80 1.83 10.87 0.21
CA SER A 80 0.50 11.33 -0.23
C SER A 80 -0.21 11.99 0.94
#